data_AF-A0A7J7MT19-F1
#
_entry.id   AF-A0A7J7MT19-F1
#
_cell.length_a   1.000
_cell.length_b   1.000
_cell.length_c   1.000
_cell.angle_alpha   90.00
_cell.angle_beta   90.00
_cell.angle_gamma   90.00
#
_symmetry.space_group_name_H-M   'P 1'
#
loop_
_entity.id
_entity.type
_entity.pdbx_description
1 polymer ?
#
loop_
_entity_poly.entity_id
_entity_poly.type
_entity_poly.pdbx_seq_one_letter_code
_entity_poly.pdbx_strand_id
1 'polypeptide(L)'
;MLSRCSLELIVPVLVGHVSYLLLLKPTKGVEKSFALLSLLGKIIPVYKEVLAELKAAKATWVQIDEPTLVMDLDSHKLKAFTEAYEQLEDALSGFIVIIETYFANLLAEAYKTIISLKGVFVIGLDLVRGDKTLELVKSLGFPSEKYLFAGVVDGRNIWANDLEASLTALKTLEGIVGKGTMYNSGSTIKKVGVTHWIFIETCCFYFMLTYMLDEEIKSWLTFAAQKILEVNALAKALAGEKDEAFFSANTASQASRKPSPRVNDEAVQKAASSTFASTIRESEHHRCTPVTARLDAQQKNLNLSILPTTTIGSFPQTLDLRRVRQEYKANKISKEEYIKAMKKEISKVVKLQEDLDIDVLLHGELWRKDMVEYFGEQLKGFDFSTNRWVQSYGSRCVKPPIIYGADILE
;
A
#
# COMPACT_ATOMS: atom_id res chain seq x y z
N MET A 1 -29.94 -8.33 8.52
CA MET A 1 -30.01 -9.56 7.68
C MET A 1 -28.63 -9.81 7.08
N LEU A 2 -27.69 -10.31 7.88
CA LEU A 2 -26.45 -10.92 7.37
C LEU A 2 -26.73 -12.41 7.29
N SER A 3 -27.43 -12.83 6.24
CA SER A 3 -27.58 -14.25 5.95
C SER A 3 -26.19 -14.81 5.68
N ARG A 4 -25.83 -15.85 6.45
CA ARG A 4 -24.58 -16.62 6.34
C ARG A 4 -24.15 -16.75 4.86
N CYS A 5 -23.12 -16.02 4.44
CA CYS A 5 -22.40 -16.40 3.22
C CYS A 5 -21.92 -17.83 3.44
N SER A 6 -22.30 -18.76 2.57
CA SER A 6 -21.70 -20.10 2.60
C SER A 6 -20.20 -19.94 2.38
N LEU A 7 -19.38 -20.65 3.16
CA LEU A 7 -17.92 -20.70 2.96
C LEU A 7 -17.55 -21.25 1.58
N GLU A 8 -18.49 -21.91 0.89
CA GLU A 8 -18.37 -22.31 -0.51
C GLU A 8 -18.11 -21.13 -1.47
N LEU A 9 -18.39 -19.88 -1.06
CA LEU A 9 -18.22 -18.66 -1.87
C LEU A 9 -17.06 -17.76 -1.39
N ILE A 10 -16.33 -18.14 -0.34
CA ILE A 10 -15.24 -17.33 0.25
C ILE A 10 -13.91 -18.05 0.04
N VAL A 11 -12.88 -17.30 -0.35
CA VAL A 11 -11.50 -17.79 -0.43
C VAL A 11 -10.77 -17.41 0.87
N PRO A 12 -10.44 -18.36 1.76
CA PRO A 12 -9.62 -18.09 2.94
C PRO A 12 -8.22 -17.63 2.51
N VAL A 13 -7.70 -16.59 3.15
CA VAL A 13 -6.36 -16.04 2.89
C VAL A 13 -5.49 -16.32 4.10
N LEU A 14 -4.35 -16.95 3.87
CA LEU A 14 -3.33 -17.23 4.87
C LEU A 14 -2.03 -16.54 4.47
N VAL A 15 -1.30 -15.97 5.44
CA VAL A 15 0.11 -15.63 5.20
C VAL A 15 0.86 -16.94 5.00
N GLY A 16 1.66 -17.03 3.95
CA GLY A 16 2.44 -18.20 3.61
C GLY A 16 3.48 -18.53 4.67
N HIS A 17 3.70 -19.82 4.89
CA HIS A 17 4.50 -20.34 6.00
C HIS A 17 5.98 -19.94 5.88
N VAL A 18 6.50 -19.80 4.65
CA VAL A 18 7.88 -19.32 4.45
C VAL A 18 7.96 -17.82 4.66
N SER A 19 7.08 -17.03 4.04
CA SER A 19 7.00 -15.59 4.27
C SER A 19 6.78 -15.24 5.74
N TYR A 20 5.91 -15.98 6.43
CA TYR A 20 5.67 -15.82 7.86
C TYR A 20 6.99 -15.91 8.64
N LEU A 21 7.77 -16.99 8.44
CA LEU A 21 9.04 -17.16 9.13
C LEU A 21 10.09 -16.11 8.73
N LEU A 22 10.14 -15.70 7.47
CA LEU A 22 11.06 -14.66 6.99
C LEU A 22 10.74 -13.26 7.55
N LEU A 23 9.47 -13.00 7.90
CA LEU A 23 9.03 -11.73 8.49
C LEU A 23 9.16 -11.67 10.01
N LEU A 24 9.40 -12.82 10.67
CA LEU A 24 9.64 -12.87 12.11
C LEU A 24 11.05 -12.39 12.50
N LYS A 25 11.24 -12.21 13.82
CA LYS A 25 12.54 -11.93 14.42
C LYS A 25 12.75 -12.84 15.64
N PRO A 26 13.97 -13.34 15.89
CA PRO A 26 14.26 -14.07 17.12
C PRO A 26 13.97 -13.20 18.35
N THR A 27 13.45 -13.82 19.41
CA THR A 27 13.21 -13.13 20.68
C THR A 27 14.52 -12.86 21.43
N LYS A 28 14.47 -11.98 22.43
CA LYS A 28 15.63 -11.71 23.29
C LYS A 28 16.10 -13.01 23.95
N GLY A 29 17.41 -13.26 23.93
CA GLY A 29 18.03 -14.46 24.49
C GLY A 29 18.24 -15.60 23.48
N VAL A 30 17.72 -15.50 22.27
CA VAL A 30 18.04 -16.44 21.18
C VAL A 30 19.36 -16.05 20.52
N GLU A 31 20.19 -17.05 20.20
CA GLU A 31 21.47 -16.84 19.51
C GLU A 31 21.28 -16.16 18.16
N LYS A 32 22.19 -15.25 17.80
CA LYS A 32 22.13 -14.53 16.51
C LYS A 32 22.31 -15.44 15.29
N SER A 33 22.94 -16.59 15.47
CA SER A 33 23.12 -17.65 14.46
C SER A 33 21.84 -18.43 14.17
N PHE A 34 20.79 -18.27 14.98
CA PHE A 34 19.54 -19.00 14.82
C PHE A 34 18.84 -18.64 13.50
N ALA A 35 18.69 -19.62 12.62
CA ALA A 35 17.97 -19.46 11.36
C ALA A 35 16.47 -19.71 11.56
N LEU A 36 15.64 -18.68 11.35
CA LEU A 36 14.17 -18.78 11.49
C LEU A 36 13.56 -19.86 10.60
N LEU A 37 14.10 -20.06 9.39
CA LEU A 37 13.64 -21.12 8.47
C LEU A 37 13.84 -22.54 9.01
N SER A 38 14.71 -22.75 10.01
CA SER A 38 14.82 -24.05 10.69
C SER A 38 13.52 -24.46 11.42
N LEU A 39 12.60 -23.53 11.63
CA LEU A 39 11.27 -23.78 12.21
C LEU A 39 10.25 -24.32 11.20
N LEU A 40 10.59 -24.44 9.91
CA LEU A 40 9.67 -24.95 8.89
C LEU A 40 9.07 -26.32 9.26
N GLY A 41 9.91 -27.24 9.74
CA GLY A 41 9.44 -28.57 10.17
C GLY A 41 8.44 -28.54 11.35
N LYS A 42 8.39 -27.43 12.11
CA LYS A 42 7.43 -27.23 13.21
C LYS A 42 6.17 -26.47 12.76
N ILE A 43 6.29 -25.55 11.80
CA ILE A 43 5.16 -24.75 11.33
C ILE A 43 4.28 -25.52 10.33
N ILE A 44 4.88 -26.35 9.47
CA ILE A 44 4.17 -27.08 8.42
C ILE A 44 3.04 -27.95 8.97
N PRO A 45 3.22 -28.74 10.05
CA PRO A 45 2.13 -29.51 10.66
C PRO A 45 0.93 -28.64 11.06
N VAL A 46 1.18 -27.44 11.60
CA VAL A 46 0.11 -26.50 11.99
C VAL A 46 -0.66 -26.00 10.76
N TYR A 47 0.03 -25.70 9.66
CA TYR A 47 -0.64 -25.34 8.40
C TYR A 47 -1.47 -26.52 7.87
N LYS A 48 -1.02 -27.76 8.01
CA LYS A 48 -1.81 -28.95 7.63
C LYS A 48 -3.09 -29.07 8.45
N GLU A 49 -3.03 -28.80 9.76
CA GLU A 49 -4.21 -28.78 10.64
C GLU A 49 -5.22 -27.72 10.20
N VAL A 50 -4.76 -26.47 9.98
CA VAL A 50 -5.62 -25.38 9.51
C VAL A 50 -6.26 -25.72 8.16
N LEU A 51 -5.49 -26.26 7.21
CA LEU A 51 -6.01 -26.68 5.91
C LEU A 51 -7.04 -27.80 6.04
N ALA A 52 -6.83 -28.76 6.93
CA ALA A 52 -7.79 -29.83 7.19
C ALA A 52 -9.11 -29.28 7.76
N GLU A 53 -9.05 -28.31 8.69
CA GLU A 53 -10.24 -27.63 9.21
C GLU A 53 -10.98 -26.84 8.14
N LEU A 54 -10.26 -26.14 7.25
CA LEU A 54 -10.86 -25.43 6.11
C LEU A 54 -11.55 -26.40 5.14
N LYS A 55 -10.96 -27.57 4.86
CA LYS A 55 -11.64 -28.63 4.07
C LYS A 55 -12.89 -29.15 4.77
N ALA A 56 -12.82 -29.40 6.08
CA ALA A 56 -13.97 -29.84 6.86
C ALA A 56 -15.10 -28.80 6.85
N ALA A 57 -14.74 -27.51 6.79
CA ALA A 57 -15.64 -26.38 6.61
C ALA A 57 -16.09 -26.17 5.14
N LYS A 58 -15.73 -27.09 4.23
CA LYS A 58 -16.07 -27.12 2.80
C LYS A 58 -15.46 -26.00 1.94
N ALA A 59 -14.37 -25.40 2.39
CA ALA A 59 -13.60 -24.51 1.52
C ALA A 59 -13.00 -25.31 0.35
N THR A 60 -13.18 -24.83 -0.88
CA THR A 60 -12.65 -25.45 -2.11
C THR A 60 -11.48 -24.67 -2.70
N TRP A 61 -11.32 -23.42 -2.29
CA TRP A 61 -10.20 -22.54 -2.63
C TRP A 61 -9.43 -22.17 -1.38
N VAL A 62 -8.14 -21.89 -1.52
CA VAL A 62 -7.32 -21.25 -0.49
C VAL A 62 -6.29 -20.36 -1.15
N GLN A 63 -6.10 -19.17 -0.62
CA GLN A 63 -5.03 -18.26 -1.01
C GLN A 63 -3.94 -18.27 0.06
N ILE A 64 -2.70 -18.44 -0.38
CA ILE A 64 -1.51 -18.41 0.47
C ILE A 64 -0.61 -17.28 -0.03
N ASP A 65 -0.47 -16.24 0.79
CA ASP A 65 0.28 -15.04 0.43
C ASP A 65 1.78 -15.26 0.70
N GLU A 66 2.60 -15.25 -0.36
CA GLU A 66 4.05 -15.37 -0.25
C GLU A 66 4.77 -14.08 -0.71
N PRO A 67 4.47 -12.90 -0.13
CA PRO A 67 4.97 -11.62 -0.63
C PRO A 67 6.48 -11.47 -0.50
N THR A 68 7.15 -12.25 0.36
CA THR A 68 8.62 -12.16 0.50
C THR A 68 9.36 -12.65 -0.74
N LEU A 69 8.68 -13.35 -1.68
CA LEU A 69 9.27 -13.74 -2.97
C LEU A 69 9.68 -12.55 -3.84
N VAL A 70 9.15 -11.35 -3.59
CA VAL A 70 9.56 -10.12 -4.29
C VAL A 70 10.83 -9.49 -3.69
N MET A 71 11.34 -10.02 -2.58
CA MET A 71 12.56 -9.52 -1.93
C MET A 71 13.82 -10.13 -2.56
N ASP A 72 14.97 -9.53 -2.25
CA ASP A 72 16.28 -10.10 -2.57
C ASP A 72 16.57 -11.35 -1.71
N LEU A 73 16.14 -12.51 -2.20
CA LEU A 73 16.33 -13.80 -1.55
C LEU A 73 17.53 -14.55 -2.14
N ASP A 74 18.34 -15.11 -1.25
CA ASP A 74 19.41 -16.02 -1.63
C ASP A 74 18.86 -17.42 -1.98
N SER A 75 19.71 -18.26 -2.55
CA SER A 75 19.30 -19.58 -3.07
C SER A 75 18.74 -20.52 -2.00
N HIS A 76 19.25 -20.47 -0.77
CA HIS A 76 18.75 -21.35 0.29
C HIS A 76 17.36 -20.94 0.77
N LYS A 77 17.04 -19.63 0.78
CA LYS A 77 15.68 -19.15 1.07
C LYS A 77 14.70 -19.53 -0.03
N LEU A 78 15.07 -19.38 -1.30
CA LEU A 78 14.23 -19.79 -2.43
C LEU A 78 13.95 -21.30 -2.39
N LYS A 79 14.98 -22.12 -2.11
CA LYS A 79 14.83 -23.56 -1.95
C LYS A 79 13.85 -23.93 -0.83
N ALA A 80 13.81 -23.14 0.25
CA ALA A 80 12.89 -23.37 1.35
C ALA A 80 11.41 -23.27 0.93
N PHE A 81 11.07 -22.43 -0.06
CA PHE A 81 9.72 -22.44 -0.65
C PHE A 81 9.43 -23.77 -1.33
N THR A 82 10.31 -24.20 -2.24
CA THR A 82 10.13 -25.48 -2.94
C THR A 82 9.92 -26.63 -1.95
N GLU A 83 10.84 -26.78 -0.98
CA GLU A 83 10.79 -27.86 0.01
C GLU A 83 9.54 -27.81 0.91
N ALA A 84 9.05 -26.62 1.23
CA ALA A 84 7.90 -26.47 2.11
C ALA A 84 6.57 -26.73 1.37
N TYR A 85 6.44 -26.31 0.11
CA TYR A 85 5.27 -26.64 -0.72
C TYR A 85 5.23 -28.12 -1.09
N GLU A 86 6.38 -28.77 -1.30
CA GLU A 86 6.44 -30.22 -1.46
C GLU A 86 5.90 -30.96 -0.23
N GLN A 87 6.26 -30.52 0.97
CA GLN A 87 5.77 -31.13 2.21
C GLN A 87 4.27 -30.86 2.48
N LEU A 88 3.70 -29.80 1.91
CA LEU A 88 2.29 -29.45 2.04
C LEU A 88 1.40 -30.05 0.95
N GLU A 89 1.96 -30.62 -0.12
CA GLU A 89 1.24 -31.08 -1.31
C GLU A 89 0.00 -31.95 -0.98
N ASP A 90 0.15 -32.97 -0.12
CA ASP A 90 -0.97 -33.83 0.30
C ASP A 90 -2.08 -33.05 1.03
N ALA A 91 -1.70 -32.09 1.87
CA ALA A 91 -2.65 -31.25 2.58
C ALA A 91 -3.32 -30.21 1.67
N LEU A 92 -2.67 -29.84 0.57
CA LEU A 92 -3.22 -28.98 -0.47
C LEU A 92 -4.14 -29.75 -1.44
N SER A 93 -4.00 -31.07 -1.54
CA SER A 93 -4.83 -31.91 -2.42
C SER A 93 -6.33 -31.69 -2.18
N GLY A 94 -7.09 -31.44 -3.25
CA GLY A 94 -8.52 -31.14 -3.20
C GLY A 94 -8.85 -29.65 -3.02
N PHE A 95 -7.87 -28.78 -2.79
CA PHE A 95 -8.03 -27.34 -2.93
C PHE A 95 -7.64 -26.86 -4.34
N ILE A 96 -8.25 -25.76 -4.75
CA ILE A 96 -7.66 -24.85 -5.74
C ILE A 96 -6.81 -23.85 -4.96
N VAL A 97 -5.50 -24.03 -5.02
CA VAL A 97 -4.54 -23.21 -4.26
C VAL A 97 -4.06 -22.05 -5.11
N ILE A 98 -4.18 -20.85 -4.56
CA ILE A 98 -3.65 -19.60 -5.10
C ILE A 98 -2.39 -19.23 -4.29
N ILE A 99 -1.31 -18.87 -4.99
CA ILE A 99 -0.17 -18.17 -4.40
C ILE A 99 -0.16 -16.73 -4.90
N GLU A 100 -0.17 -15.77 -4.00
CA GLU A 100 -0.13 -14.34 -4.34
C GLU A 100 1.23 -13.70 -4.01
N THR A 101 1.74 -12.85 -4.91
CA THR A 101 2.98 -12.09 -4.74
C THR A 101 2.81 -10.62 -5.14
N TYR A 102 3.22 -9.71 -4.27
CA TYR A 102 2.88 -8.29 -4.41
C TYR A 102 3.94 -7.29 -3.99
N PHE A 103 3.68 -6.03 -4.34
CA PHE A 103 4.38 -4.81 -3.93
C PHE A 103 5.63 -4.48 -4.77
N ALA A 104 6.20 -5.44 -5.48
CA ALA A 104 7.36 -5.25 -6.33
C ALA A 104 7.48 -6.33 -7.42
N ASN A 105 8.49 -6.16 -8.25
CA ASN A 105 8.90 -7.14 -9.26
C ASN A 105 9.44 -8.43 -8.62
N LEU A 106 9.18 -9.57 -9.27
CA LEU A 106 9.92 -10.80 -9.00
C LEU A 106 11.28 -10.75 -9.69
N LEU A 107 12.30 -11.29 -9.01
CA LEU A 107 13.57 -11.63 -9.66
C LEU A 107 13.42 -12.94 -10.45
N ALA A 108 14.27 -13.13 -11.47
CA ALA A 108 14.18 -14.30 -12.36
C ALA A 108 14.20 -15.66 -11.62
N GLU A 109 15.04 -15.81 -10.60
CA GLU A 109 15.11 -17.06 -9.81
C GLU A 109 13.89 -17.24 -8.89
N ALA A 110 13.34 -16.14 -8.35
CA ALA A 110 12.10 -16.18 -7.59
C ALA A 110 10.90 -16.55 -8.50
N TYR A 111 10.87 -16.01 -9.72
CA TYR A 111 9.87 -16.36 -10.74
C TYR A 111 9.93 -17.86 -11.08
N LYS A 112 11.13 -18.41 -11.36
CA LYS A 112 11.30 -19.87 -11.59
C LYS A 112 10.83 -20.69 -10.39
N THR A 113 11.08 -20.21 -9.17
CA THR A 113 10.66 -20.88 -7.94
C THR A 113 9.14 -20.91 -7.83
N ILE A 114 8.45 -19.77 -7.94
CA ILE A 114 6.98 -19.71 -7.77
C ILE A 114 6.23 -20.51 -8.83
N ILE A 115 6.68 -20.46 -10.09
CA ILE A 115 6.00 -21.21 -11.17
C ILE A 115 6.21 -22.72 -11.07
N SER A 116 7.14 -23.21 -10.25
CA SER A 116 7.41 -24.64 -10.08
C SER A 116 6.86 -25.23 -8.77
N LEU A 117 6.22 -24.43 -7.91
CA LEU A 117 5.69 -24.90 -6.64
C LEU A 117 4.61 -25.98 -6.84
N LYS A 118 4.72 -27.07 -6.06
CA LYS A 118 3.77 -28.18 -6.06
C LYS A 118 2.49 -27.85 -5.30
N GLY A 119 1.39 -28.49 -5.68
CA GLY A 119 0.07 -28.23 -5.10
C GLY A 119 -0.53 -26.86 -5.41
N VAL A 120 0.17 -26.00 -6.17
CA VAL A 120 -0.28 -24.65 -6.54
C VAL A 120 -0.94 -24.68 -7.91
N PHE A 121 -2.18 -24.19 -7.99
CA PHE A 121 -2.96 -24.16 -9.23
C PHE A 121 -3.01 -22.77 -9.86
N VAL A 122 -3.02 -21.73 -9.03
CA VAL A 122 -3.13 -20.33 -9.46
C VAL A 122 -1.95 -19.54 -8.92
N ILE A 123 -1.34 -18.70 -9.75
CA ILE A 123 -0.26 -17.80 -9.37
C ILE A 123 -0.73 -16.38 -9.62
N GLY A 124 -0.68 -15.55 -8.59
CA GLY A 124 -1.00 -14.14 -8.61
C GLY A 124 0.25 -13.27 -8.66
N LEU A 125 0.29 -12.39 -9.66
CA LEU A 125 1.43 -11.53 -9.96
C LEU A 125 1.02 -10.06 -9.97
N ASP A 126 1.84 -9.20 -9.37
CA ASP A 126 1.67 -7.74 -9.40
C ASP A 126 2.11 -7.20 -10.74
N LEU A 127 1.17 -6.65 -11.49
CA LEU A 127 1.44 -6.03 -12.78
C LEU A 127 1.22 -4.51 -12.75
N VAL A 128 0.95 -3.96 -11.57
CA VAL A 128 0.95 -2.51 -11.34
C VAL A 128 2.34 -2.05 -10.95
N ARG A 129 2.96 -2.73 -9.96
CA ARG A 129 4.34 -2.45 -9.53
C ARG A 129 5.36 -3.45 -10.05
N GLY A 130 4.91 -4.58 -10.58
CA GLY A 130 5.77 -5.62 -11.13
C GLY A 130 5.83 -5.59 -12.67
N ASP A 131 6.07 -4.43 -13.27
CA ASP A 131 6.20 -4.25 -14.73
C ASP A 131 7.23 -5.20 -15.39
N LYS A 132 8.39 -5.42 -14.75
CA LYS A 132 9.41 -6.39 -15.20
C LYS A 132 8.97 -7.84 -15.01
N THR A 133 8.05 -8.12 -14.10
CA THR A 133 7.48 -9.47 -13.93
C THR A 133 6.71 -9.90 -15.18
N LEU A 134 6.05 -8.96 -15.87
CA LEU A 134 5.42 -9.24 -17.16
C LEU A 134 6.45 -9.66 -18.23
N GLU A 135 7.66 -9.08 -18.21
CA GLU A 135 8.76 -9.46 -19.10
C GLU A 135 9.27 -10.88 -18.81
N LEU A 136 9.30 -11.27 -17.54
CA LEU A 136 9.62 -12.65 -17.14
C LEU A 136 8.58 -13.64 -17.67
N VAL A 137 7.29 -13.33 -17.55
CA VAL A 137 6.21 -14.16 -18.12
C VAL A 137 6.38 -14.33 -19.63
N LYS A 138 6.74 -13.25 -20.34
CA LYS A 138 6.99 -13.28 -21.80
C LYS A 138 8.22 -14.08 -22.19
N SER A 139 9.33 -13.90 -21.46
CA SER A 139 10.64 -14.45 -21.84
C SER A 139 10.88 -15.88 -21.34
N LEU A 140 10.41 -16.20 -20.13
CA LEU A 140 10.58 -17.52 -19.52
C LEU A 140 9.34 -18.41 -19.71
N GLY A 141 8.22 -17.85 -20.18
CA GLY A 141 6.96 -18.55 -20.35
C GLY A 141 6.19 -18.72 -19.04
N PHE A 142 5.03 -19.38 -19.13
CA PHE A 142 4.16 -19.68 -18.00
C PHE A 142 3.69 -21.14 -18.06
N PRO A 143 3.62 -21.87 -16.93
CA PRO A 143 3.27 -23.29 -16.96
C PRO A 143 1.85 -23.54 -17.47
N SER A 144 1.71 -24.51 -18.37
CA SER A 144 0.46 -24.79 -19.07
C SER A 144 -0.65 -25.34 -18.17
N GLU A 145 -0.29 -25.93 -17.04
CA GLU A 145 -1.19 -26.55 -16.06
C GLU A 145 -1.66 -25.56 -14.98
N LYS A 146 -1.09 -24.35 -14.96
CA LYS A 146 -1.39 -23.32 -13.96
C LYS A 146 -2.22 -22.18 -14.55
N TYR A 147 -2.85 -21.45 -13.65
CA TYR A 147 -3.66 -20.26 -13.95
C TYR A 147 -2.92 -19.02 -13.45
N LEU A 148 -3.10 -17.91 -14.16
CA LEU A 148 -2.52 -16.62 -13.81
C LEU A 148 -3.62 -15.70 -13.28
N PHE A 149 -3.43 -15.18 -12.07
CA PHE A 149 -4.15 -14.05 -11.52
C PHE A 149 -3.34 -12.79 -11.79
N ALA A 150 -3.81 -11.97 -12.73
CA ALA A 150 -3.12 -10.78 -13.18
C ALA A 150 -3.57 -9.57 -12.35
N GLY A 151 -2.73 -9.13 -11.41
CA GLY A 151 -2.97 -7.98 -10.56
C GLY A 151 -2.73 -6.66 -11.28
N VAL A 152 -3.73 -6.21 -12.05
CA VAL A 152 -3.66 -4.98 -12.89
C VAL A 152 -4.40 -3.78 -12.29
N VAL A 153 -5.15 -3.97 -11.20
CA VAL A 153 -5.85 -2.89 -10.48
C VAL A 153 -5.10 -2.58 -9.19
N ASP A 154 -4.64 -1.34 -9.02
CA ASP A 154 -3.80 -0.90 -7.89
C ASP A 154 -4.59 -0.89 -6.57
N GLY A 155 -4.17 -1.71 -5.60
CA GLY A 155 -4.72 -1.76 -4.23
C GLY A 155 -4.08 -0.80 -3.23
N ARG A 156 -2.97 -0.18 -3.61
CA ARG A 156 -2.21 0.74 -2.75
C ARG A 156 -2.43 2.20 -3.09
N ASN A 157 -3.06 2.50 -4.22
CA ASN A 157 -3.34 3.86 -4.63
C ASN A 157 -4.80 4.05 -5.05
N ILE A 158 -5.22 5.29 -5.05
CA ILE A 158 -6.62 5.69 -5.21
C ILE A 158 -6.94 6.23 -6.60
N TRP A 159 -6.02 6.12 -7.54
CA TRP A 159 -6.26 6.51 -8.92
C TRP A 159 -7.17 5.50 -9.62
N ALA A 160 -8.08 6.02 -10.44
CA ALA A 160 -8.85 5.23 -11.38
C ALA A 160 -7.91 4.45 -12.31
N ASN A 161 -8.20 3.16 -12.49
CA ASN A 161 -7.44 2.31 -13.40
C ASN A 161 -7.59 2.81 -14.85
N ASP A 162 -6.54 2.69 -15.66
CA ASP A 162 -6.66 2.80 -17.11
C ASP A 162 -7.16 1.45 -17.65
N LEU A 163 -8.47 1.37 -17.88
CA LEU A 163 -9.12 0.10 -18.22
C LEU A 163 -8.69 -0.41 -19.60
N GLU A 164 -8.43 0.47 -20.56
CA GLU A 164 -7.99 0.07 -21.91
C GLU A 164 -6.54 -0.44 -21.90
N ALA A 165 -5.65 0.24 -21.17
CA ALA A 165 -4.28 -0.23 -20.98
C ALA A 165 -4.26 -1.59 -20.25
N SER A 166 -5.04 -1.73 -19.18
CA SER A 166 -5.15 -2.97 -18.42
C SER A 166 -5.74 -4.11 -19.26
N LEU A 167 -6.80 -3.86 -20.04
CA LEU A 167 -7.38 -4.85 -20.95
C LEU A 167 -6.38 -5.30 -22.02
N THR A 168 -5.55 -4.38 -22.54
CA THR A 168 -4.50 -4.70 -23.50
C THR A 168 -3.42 -5.61 -22.90
N ALA A 169 -2.98 -5.30 -21.67
CA ALA A 169 -2.03 -6.14 -20.94
C ALA A 169 -2.61 -7.54 -20.68
N LEU A 170 -3.87 -7.63 -20.25
CA LEU A 170 -4.56 -8.88 -19.99
C LEU A 170 -4.72 -9.74 -21.26
N LYS A 171 -5.09 -9.14 -22.40
CA LYS A 171 -5.16 -9.85 -23.69
C LYS A 171 -3.80 -10.38 -24.14
N THR A 172 -2.73 -9.60 -23.90
CA THR A 172 -1.35 -10.04 -24.17
C THR A 172 -1.00 -11.28 -23.34
N LEU A 173 -1.37 -11.29 -22.05
CA LEU A 173 -1.18 -12.42 -21.16
C LEU A 173 -2.00 -13.65 -21.57
N GLU A 174 -3.26 -13.46 -22.01
CA GLU A 174 -4.10 -14.56 -22.52
C GLU A 174 -3.44 -15.25 -23.72
N GLY A 175 -2.75 -14.49 -24.57
CA GLY A 175 -1.96 -15.04 -25.69
C GLY A 175 -0.77 -15.91 -25.26
N ILE A 176 -0.16 -15.62 -24.11
CA ILE A 176 1.03 -16.33 -23.58
C ILE A 176 0.62 -17.55 -22.75
N VAL A 177 -0.31 -17.36 -21.81
CA VAL A 177 -0.78 -18.41 -20.89
C VAL A 177 -1.75 -19.37 -21.59
N GLY A 178 -2.47 -18.88 -22.59
CA GLY A 178 -3.44 -19.63 -23.36
C GLY A 178 -4.80 -19.80 -22.66
N LYS A 179 -5.61 -20.71 -23.20
CA LYS A 179 -6.93 -21.08 -22.66
C LYS A 179 -6.85 -22.40 -21.89
N GLY A 180 -7.75 -22.60 -20.93
CA GLY A 180 -7.79 -23.81 -20.09
C GLY A 180 -9.18 -24.37 -19.94
N THR A 181 -9.24 -25.60 -19.46
CA THR A 181 -10.47 -26.27 -19.04
C THR A 181 -10.29 -26.62 -17.56
N MET A 182 -11.18 -26.14 -16.70
CA MET A 182 -11.18 -26.56 -15.30
C MET A 182 -11.85 -27.93 -15.18
N TYR A 183 -11.12 -28.89 -14.59
CA TYR A 183 -11.51 -30.31 -14.58
C TYR A 183 -12.81 -30.58 -13.79
N ASN A 184 -13.20 -29.68 -12.87
CA ASN A 184 -14.38 -29.88 -12.01
C ASN A 184 -15.69 -29.26 -12.54
N SER A 185 -15.68 -28.48 -13.63
CA SER A 185 -16.89 -27.83 -14.15
C SER A 185 -17.25 -28.18 -15.60
N GLY A 186 -16.44 -28.97 -16.30
CA GLY A 186 -16.68 -29.33 -17.71
C GLY A 186 -16.68 -28.13 -18.67
N SER A 187 -16.34 -26.93 -18.18
CA SER A 187 -16.36 -25.67 -18.93
C SER A 187 -14.95 -25.16 -19.19
N THR A 188 -14.73 -24.65 -20.41
CA THR A 188 -13.49 -23.96 -20.80
C THR A 188 -13.47 -22.60 -20.12
N ILE A 189 -12.58 -22.42 -19.15
CA ILE A 189 -12.39 -21.16 -18.42
C ILE A 189 -11.06 -20.56 -18.86
N LYS A 190 -11.05 -19.25 -19.17
CA LYS A 190 -9.81 -18.53 -19.49
C LYS A 190 -8.78 -18.72 -18.38
N LYS A 191 -7.51 -19.03 -18.72
CA LYS A 191 -6.46 -19.27 -17.72
C LYS A 191 -5.95 -18.00 -17.05
N VAL A 192 -6.24 -16.85 -17.64
CA VAL A 192 -5.94 -15.54 -17.06
C VAL A 192 -7.21 -15.01 -16.40
N GLY A 193 -7.18 -14.93 -15.08
CA GLY A 193 -8.15 -14.20 -14.27
C GLY A 193 -7.67 -12.78 -14.01
N VAL A 194 -8.59 -11.83 -13.94
CA VAL A 194 -8.30 -10.49 -13.43
C VAL A 194 -8.43 -10.54 -11.93
N THR A 195 -7.40 -10.11 -11.22
CA THR A 195 -7.49 -9.91 -9.78
C THR A 195 -7.14 -8.50 -9.38
N HIS A 196 -7.55 -8.18 -8.16
CA HIS A 196 -7.07 -7.03 -7.43
C HIS A 196 -6.37 -7.54 -6.18
N TRP A 197 -5.35 -6.81 -5.78
CA TRP A 197 -4.72 -6.96 -4.48
C TRP A 197 -5.77 -6.86 -3.39
N ILE A 198 -6.07 -7.98 -2.69
CA ILE A 198 -6.87 -7.96 -1.46
C ILE A 198 -5.95 -7.49 -0.33
N PHE A 199 -5.51 -6.24 -0.43
CA PHE A 199 -5.29 -5.38 0.72
C PHE A 199 -6.21 -4.19 0.48
N ILE A 200 -7.46 -4.34 0.92
CA ILE A 200 -8.39 -3.21 1.08
C ILE A 200 -7.86 -2.39 2.26
N GLU A 201 -6.73 -1.70 2.08
CA GLU A 201 -6.31 -0.65 2.99
C GLU A 201 -7.24 0.56 2.85
N THR A 202 -8.04 0.63 1.80
CA THR A 202 -8.96 1.74 1.58
C THR A 202 -10.34 1.41 2.16
N CYS A 203 -10.57 1.68 3.45
CA CYS A 203 -11.89 1.58 4.10
C CYS A 203 -12.91 2.62 3.62
N CYS A 204 -12.76 3.18 2.42
CA CYS A 204 -13.76 4.09 1.85
C CYS A 204 -14.84 3.24 1.17
N PHE A 205 -15.85 2.86 1.96
CA PHE A 205 -16.94 1.99 1.53
C PHE A 205 -17.83 2.58 0.42
N TYR A 206 -17.82 3.88 0.18
CA TYR A 206 -18.63 4.49 -0.88
C TYR A 206 -18.26 5.96 -1.14
N PHE A 207 -18.42 6.44 -2.38
CA PHE A 207 -18.27 7.86 -2.75
C PHE A 207 -19.35 8.78 -2.14
N MET A 208 -20.47 8.25 -1.63
CA MET A 208 -21.56 9.08 -1.07
C MET A 208 -21.14 9.87 0.17
N LEU A 209 -20.01 9.54 0.80
CA LEU A 209 -19.57 10.19 2.04
C LEU A 209 -18.46 11.23 1.83
N THR A 210 -18.01 11.47 0.59
CA THR A 210 -17.04 12.52 0.24
C THR A 210 -17.77 13.74 -0.35
N TYR A 211 -18.51 14.46 0.49
CA TYR A 211 -19.27 15.67 0.12
C TYR A 211 -18.41 16.89 -0.28
N MET A 212 -17.08 16.77 -0.33
CA MET A 212 -16.16 17.91 -0.42
C MET A 212 -15.12 17.80 -1.53
N LEU A 213 -15.08 16.70 -2.30
CA LEU A 213 -14.17 16.61 -3.44
C LEU A 213 -14.83 17.23 -4.67
N ASP A 214 -14.09 18.07 -5.35
CA ASP A 214 -14.50 18.61 -6.65
C ASP A 214 -14.76 17.48 -7.65
N GLU A 215 -15.81 17.59 -8.46
CA GLU A 215 -16.25 16.48 -9.35
C GLU A 215 -15.22 16.14 -10.43
N GLU A 216 -14.39 17.09 -10.86
CA GLU A 216 -13.28 16.83 -11.79
C GLU A 216 -12.25 15.89 -11.15
N ILE A 217 -11.74 16.24 -9.95
CA ILE A 217 -10.78 15.41 -9.22
C ILE A 217 -11.39 14.06 -8.90
N LYS A 218 -12.64 14.05 -8.42
CA LYS A 218 -13.37 12.83 -8.04
C LYS A 218 -13.46 11.84 -9.21
N SER A 219 -13.59 12.31 -10.45
CA SER A 219 -13.60 11.46 -11.65
C SER A 219 -12.29 10.71 -11.87
N TRP A 220 -11.17 11.20 -11.35
CA TRP A 220 -9.84 10.58 -11.46
C TRP A 220 -9.57 9.52 -10.40
N LEU A 221 -10.46 9.37 -9.41
CA LEU A 221 -10.23 8.54 -8.24
C LEU A 221 -11.13 7.31 -8.23
N THR A 222 -10.60 6.19 -7.75
CA THR A 222 -11.36 5.02 -7.34
C THR A 222 -10.87 4.51 -5.99
N PHE A 223 -11.82 4.22 -5.09
CA PHE A 223 -11.54 3.58 -3.80
C PHE A 223 -11.91 2.10 -3.87
N ALA A 224 -11.71 1.35 -2.79
CA ALA A 224 -11.85 -0.12 -2.78
C ALA A 224 -13.17 -0.62 -3.40
N ALA A 225 -14.30 0.01 -3.10
CA ALA A 225 -15.58 -0.38 -3.67
C ALA A 225 -15.63 -0.21 -5.20
N GLN A 226 -15.07 0.88 -5.74
CA GLN A 226 -15.00 1.12 -7.18
C GLN A 226 -13.96 0.23 -7.86
N LYS A 227 -12.86 -0.11 -7.18
CA LYS A 227 -11.86 -1.05 -7.70
C LYS A 227 -12.43 -2.44 -7.92
N ILE A 228 -13.39 -2.88 -7.09
CA ILE A 228 -14.16 -4.11 -7.34
C ILE A 228 -14.96 -4.00 -8.65
N LEU A 229 -15.51 -2.83 -8.96
CA LEU A 229 -16.20 -2.61 -10.25
C LEU A 229 -15.22 -2.62 -11.42
N GLU A 230 -14.03 -2.03 -11.28
CA GLU A 230 -12.97 -2.05 -12.30
C GLU A 230 -12.53 -3.48 -12.62
N VAL A 231 -12.27 -4.31 -11.60
CA VAL A 231 -11.93 -5.75 -11.77
C VAL A 231 -13.03 -6.48 -12.53
N ASN A 232 -14.28 -6.31 -12.11
CA ASN A 232 -15.43 -6.96 -12.76
C ASN A 232 -15.60 -6.49 -14.21
N ALA A 233 -15.41 -5.21 -14.49
CA ALA A 233 -15.49 -4.65 -15.84
C ALA A 233 -14.39 -5.22 -16.75
N LEU A 234 -13.15 -5.32 -16.25
CA LEU A 234 -12.03 -5.94 -16.98
C LEU A 234 -12.27 -7.44 -17.21
N ALA A 235 -12.77 -8.18 -16.21
CA ALA A 235 -13.07 -9.59 -16.33
C ALA A 235 -14.17 -9.86 -17.37
N LYS A 236 -15.25 -9.07 -17.37
CA LYS A 236 -16.31 -9.14 -18.38
C LYS A 236 -15.81 -8.76 -19.77
N ALA A 237 -15.00 -7.70 -19.89
CA ALA A 237 -14.39 -7.30 -21.15
C ALA A 237 -13.47 -8.39 -21.71
N LEU A 238 -12.71 -9.09 -20.86
CA LEU A 238 -11.96 -10.27 -21.27
C LEU A 238 -12.88 -11.39 -21.73
N ALA A 239 -14.02 -11.63 -21.08
CA ALA A 239 -14.99 -12.64 -21.51
C ALA A 239 -15.71 -12.29 -22.83
N GLY A 240 -15.53 -11.09 -23.37
CA GLY A 240 -16.19 -10.61 -24.59
C GLY A 240 -17.44 -9.76 -24.33
N GLU A 241 -17.76 -9.48 -23.07
CA GLU A 241 -18.91 -8.70 -22.61
C GLU A 241 -18.47 -7.31 -22.13
N LYS A 242 -17.75 -6.57 -22.99
CA LYS A 242 -17.24 -5.24 -22.64
C LYS A 242 -18.39 -4.24 -22.48
N ASP A 243 -18.46 -3.60 -21.31
CA ASP A 243 -19.35 -2.45 -21.09
C ASP A 243 -18.73 -1.19 -21.70
N GLU A 244 -19.11 -0.88 -22.94
CA GLU A 244 -18.55 0.26 -23.67
C GLU A 244 -18.86 1.60 -23.00
N ALA A 245 -19.97 1.73 -22.28
CA ALA A 245 -20.30 2.97 -21.58
C ALA A 245 -19.35 3.20 -20.40
N PHE A 246 -19.08 2.15 -19.61
CA PHE A 246 -18.15 2.21 -18.48
C PHE A 246 -16.70 2.51 -18.94
N PHE A 247 -16.24 1.85 -20.00
CA PHE A 247 -14.90 2.09 -20.57
C PHE A 247 -14.77 3.47 -21.21
N SER A 248 -15.81 3.97 -21.90
CA SER A 248 -15.82 5.31 -22.48
C SER A 248 -15.76 6.40 -21.39
N ALA A 249 -16.51 6.23 -20.30
CA ALA A 249 -16.47 7.16 -19.16
C ALA A 249 -15.10 7.16 -18.46
N ASN A 250 -14.48 5.98 -18.29
CA ASN A 250 -13.13 5.85 -17.76
C ASN A 250 -12.11 6.56 -18.68
N THR A 251 -12.17 6.30 -19.99
CA THR A 251 -11.29 6.93 -21.00
C THR A 251 -11.42 8.45 -20.98
N ALA A 252 -12.62 8.98 -20.90
CA ALA A 252 -12.86 10.42 -20.79
C ALA A 252 -12.25 11.01 -19.51
N SER A 253 -12.34 10.29 -18.38
CA SER A 253 -11.75 10.72 -17.10
C SER A 253 -10.21 10.67 -17.14
N GLN A 254 -9.61 9.67 -17.78
CA GLN A 254 -8.16 9.59 -17.98
C GLN A 254 -7.67 10.73 -18.91
N ALA A 255 -8.44 11.03 -19.96
CA ALA A 255 -8.12 12.08 -20.91
C ALA A 255 -8.26 13.49 -20.33
N SER A 256 -9.16 13.72 -19.36
CA SER A 256 -9.32 15.02 -18.70
C SER A 256 -8.20 15.33 -17.72
N ARG A 257 -7.64 14.30 -17.05
CA ARG A 257 -6.57 14.48 -16.05
C ARG A 257 -5.27 15.00 -16.64
N LYS A 258 -4.75 14.35 -17.69
CA LYS A 258 -3.42 14.62 -18.26
C LYS A 258 -3.19 16.09 -18.63
N PRO A 259 -4.11 16.79 -19.32
CA PRO A 259 -3.94 18.20 -19.68
C PRO A 259 -4.44 19.18 -18.61
N SER A 260 -4.99 18.72 -17.48
CA SER A 260 -5.63 19.61 -16.52
C SER A 260 -4.62 20.65 -15.97
N PRO A 261 -4.96 21.95 -15.94
CA PRO A 261 -4.10 22.99 -15.36
C PRO A 261 -3.97 22.85 -13.83
N ARG A 262 -4.79 21.99 -13.21
CA ARG A 262 -4.67 21.63 -11.79
C ARG A 262 -3.57 20.60 -11.55
N VAL A 263 -3.26 19.80 -12.58
CA VAL A 263 -2.19 18.80 -12.56
C VAL A 263 -0.87 19.44 -12.99
N ASN A 264 -0.90 20.27 -14.04
CA ASN A 264 0.28 20.89 -14.64
C ASN A 264 0.46 22.35 -14.20
N ASP A 265 1.53 22.64 -13.48
CA ASP A 265 1.95 24.00 -13.15
C ASP A 265 3.24 24.34 -13.91
N GLU A 266 3.15 25.29 -14.86
CA GLU A 266 4.30 25.71 -15.68
C GLU A 266 5.44 26.29 -14.84
N ALA A 267 5.15 26.97 -13.73
CA ALA A 267 6.17 27.55 -12.88
C ALA A 267 6.95 26.45 -12.14
N VAL A 268 6.27 25.38 -11.69
CA VAL A 268 6.96 24.24 -11.07
C VAL A 268 7.72 23.41 -12.12
N GLN A 269 7.11 23.17 -13.29
CA GLN A 269 7.81 22.50 -14.38
C GLN A 269 9.03 23.30 -14.83
N LYS A 270 8.95 24.62 -14.92
CA LYS A 270 10.09 25.49 -15.21
C LYS A 270 11.10 25.46 -14.07
N ALA A 271 10.67 25.50 -12.82
CA ALA A 271 11.58 25.35 -11.68
C ALA A 271 12.34 24.01 -11.74
N ALA A 272 11.71 22.93 -12.18
CA ALA A 272 12.34 21.62 -12.28
C ALA A 272 13.18 21.39 -13.54
N SER A 273 12.72 21.91 -14.69
CA SER A 273 13.35 21.73 -16.01
C SER A 273 14.41 22.78 -16.31
N SER A 274 14.24 24.00 -15.80
CA SER A 274 15.35 24.93 -15.72
C SER A 274 16.38 24.34 -14.77
N THR A 275 17.60 24.77 -14.96
CA THR A 275 18.83 24.42 -14.26
C THR A 275 18.67 24.00 -12.79
N PHE A 276 17.67 24.38 -12.00
CA PHE A 276 17.48 23.98 -10.60
C PHE A 276 17.70 22.48 -10.31
N ALA A 277 17.14 21.52 -11.05
CA ALA A 277 17.41 20.09 -10.79
C ALA A 277 18.85 19.64 -11.16
N SER A 278 19.50 20.31 -12.11
CA SER A 278 20.92 20.11 -12.47
C SER A 278 21.89 21.08 -11.76
N THR A 279 21.36 22.01 -10.95
CA THR A 279 22.07 23.04 -10.17
C THR A 279 21.82 22.92 -8.67
N ILE A 280 21.06 21.92 -8.20
CA ILE A 280 21.35 21.36 -6.87
C ILE A 280 22.75 20.78 -7.00
N ARG A 281 23.75 21.66 -6.84
CA ARG A 281 25.14 21.29 -6.78
C ARG A 281 25.26 20.35 -5.59
N GLU A 282 26.24 19.46 -5.61
CA GLU A 282 26.58 18.64 -4.42
C GLU A 282 26.70 19.51 -3.15
N SER A 283 27.12 20.77 -3.32
CA SER A 283 27.22 21.80 -2.28
C SER A 283 25.88 22.35 -1.75
N GLU A 284 24.75 22.08 -2.38
CA GLU A 284 23.41 22.43 -1.86
C GLU A 284 22.82 21.28 -1.01
N HIS A 285 23.27 20.05 -1.24
CA HIS A 285 23.01 18.91 -0.35
C HIS A 285 23.80 19.00 0.97
N HIS A 286 24.86 19.80 1.00
CA HIS A 286 25.78 19.90 2.13
C HIS A 286 25.96 21.34 2.57
N ARG A 287 25.85 21.58 3.88
CA ARG A 287 26.29 22.85 4.45
C ARG A 287 27.80 23.01 4.21
N CYS A 288 28.23 24.16 3.69
CA CYS A 288 29.65 24.44 3.38
C CYS A 288 30.59 24.36 4.60
N THR A 289 30.07 24.60 5.80
CA THR A 289 30.85 24.54 7.04
C THR A 289 30.79 23.13 7.64
N PRO A 290 31.91 22.49 8.00
CA PRO A 290 31.91 21.15 8.59
C PRO A 290 31.18 21.12 9.93
N VAL A 291 30.62 19.96 10.29
CA VAL A 291 29.80 19.79 11.50
C VAL A 291 30.52 20.21 12.77
N THR A 292 31.82 19.94 12.89
CA THR A 292 32.64 20.30 14.06
C THR A 292 32.66 21.82 14.30
N ALA A 293 32.97 22.61 13.27
CA ALA A 293 32.98 24.06 13.37
C ALA A 293 31.57 24.64 13.63
N ARG A 294 30.51 23.98 13.14
CA ARG A 294 29.12 24.37 13.44
C ARG A 294 28.75 24.09 14.89
N LEU A 295 29.17 22.95 15.44
CA LEU A 295 28.95 22.62 16.85
C LEU A 295 29.64 23.64 17.77
N ASP A 296 30.86 24.07 17.46
CA ASP A 296 31.55 25.12 18.23
C ASP A 296 30.76 26.45 18.22
N ALA A 297 30.26 26.85 17.06
CA ALA A 297 29.45 28.06 16.92
C ALA A 297 28.09 27.94 17.63
N GLN A 298 27.45 26.78 17.55
CA GLN A 298 26.18 26.50 18.22
C GLN A 298 26.35 26.45 19.74
N GLN A 299 27.42 25.83 20.24
CA GLN A 299 27.72 25.78 21.68
C GLN A 299 27.95 27.17 22.25
N LYS A 300 28.65 28.06 21.53
CA LYS A 300 28.82 29.46 21.94
C LYS A 300 27.50 30.23 22.01
N ASN A 301 26.55 29.91 21.14
CA ASN A 301 25.26 30.62 21.07
C ASN A 301 24.22 30.07 22.05
N LEU A 302 24.14 28.73 22.16
CA LEU A 302 23.10 28.04 22.93
C LEU A 302 23.54 27.73 24.36
N ASN A 303 24.86 27.67 24.62
CA ASN A 303 25.45 27.38 25.92
C ASN A 303 24.80 26.17 26.65
N LEU A 304 24.57 25.10 25.89
CA LEU A 304 23.91 23.90 26.40
C LEU A 304 24.82 23.12 27.34
N SER A 305 24.22 22.38 28.27
CA SER A 305 24.93 21.45 29.14
C SER A 305 25.54 20.27 28.35
N ILE A 306 26.37 19.45 29.01
CA ILE A 306 27.03 18.29 28.37
C ILE A 306 26.00 17.23 27.93
N LEU A 307 24.88 17.12 28.65
CA LEU A 307 23.79 16.18 28.37
C LEU A 307 22.47 16.97 28.24
N PRO A 308 22.30 17.75 27.17
CA PRO A 308 21.12 18.58 27.02
C PRO A 308 19.88 17.70 26.76
N THR A 309 18.77 18.12 27.33
CA THR A 309 17.48 17.45 27.30
C THR A 309 16.51 18.18 26.36
N THR A 310 15.70 17.39 25.64
CA THR A 310 14.63 17.91 24.79
C THR A 310 13.58 16.82 24.57
N THR A 311 12.47 17.17 23.92
CA THR A 311 11.41 16.25 23.49
C THR A 311 11.35 16.20 21.96
N ILE A 312 10.38 15.47 21.37
CA ILE A 312 10.34 15.21 19.91
C ILE A 312 9.19 15.96 19.19
N GLY A 313 8.46 16.85 19.89
CA GLY A 313 7.48 17.74 19.24
C GLY A 313 6.15 17.77 19.94
N SER A 314 5.29 16.79 19.64
CA SER A 314 3.89 16.78 20.08
C SER A 314 3.71 16.58 21.60
N PHE A 315 2.73 17.28 22.17
CA PHE A 315 2.26 17.10 23.55
C PHE A 315 0.79 16.62 23.58
N PRO A 316 0.30 16.06 24.70
CA PRO A 316 -1.05 15.53 24.80
C PRO A 316 -2.14 16.53 24.40
N GLN A 317 -2.99 16.13 23.45
CA GLN A 317 -4.10 16.96 22.98
C GLN A 317 -5.32 16.79 23.90
N THR A 318 -5.61 17.82 24.70
CA THR A 318 -6.73 17.83 25.66
C THR A 318 -8.09 17.87 24.97
N LEU A 319 -9.16 17.51 25.72
CA LEU A 319 -10.53 17.61 25.22
C LEU A 319 -10.91 19.05 24.87
N ASP A 320 -10.49 20.02 25.68
CA ASP A 320 -10.71 21.44 25.41
C ASP A 320 -10.04 21.89 24.11
N LEU A 321 -8.80 21.45 23.85
CA LEU A 321 -8.09 21.76 22.61
C LEU A 321 -8.83 21.21 21.38
N ARG A 322 -9.34 19.97 21.48
CA ARG A 322 -10.14 19.35 20.42
C ARG A 322 -11.45 20.11 20.19
N ARG A 323 -12.13 20.53 21.27
CA ARG A 323 -13.36 21.35 21.19
C ARG A 323 -13.09 22.67 20.46
N VAL A 324 -12.08 23.43 20.89
CA VAL A 324 -11.73 24.74 20.30
C VAL A 324 -11.40 24.62 18.81
N ARG A 325 -10.64 23.59 18.40
CA ARG A 325 -10.35 23.33 16.99
C ARG A 325 -11.61 22.98 16.20
N GLN A 326 -12.50 22.17 16.77
CA GLN A 326 -13.77 21.80 16.14
C GLN A 326 -14.69 23.03 15.96
N GLU A 327 -14.79 23.88 16.98
CA GLU A 327 -15.56 25.13 16.93
C GLU A 327 -15.00 26.09 15.89
N TYR A 328 -13.68 26.24 15.80
CA TYR A 328 -13.03 27.05 14.76
C TYR A 328 -13.32 26.50 13.36
N LYS A 329 -13.17 25.19 13.15
CA LYS A 329 -13.47 24.53 11.86
C LYS A 329 -14.95 24.65 11.47
N ALA A 330 -15.84 24.71 12.45
CA ALA A 330 -17.27 24.92 12.24
C ALA A 330 -17.67 26.40 12.12
N ASN A 331 -16.70 27.32 12.01
CA ASN A 331 -16.89 28.77 11.97
C ASN A 331 -17.70 29.33 13.15
N LYS A 332 -17.64 28.68 14.32
CA LYS A 332 -18.36 29.08 15.55
C LYS A 332 -17.59 30.10 16.40
N ILE A 333 -16.27 30.16 16.24
CA ILE A 333 -15.39 31.11 16.92
C ILE A 333 -14.52 31.83 15.89
N SER A 334 -14.08 33.04 16.22
CA SER A 334 -13.23 33.82 15.33
C SER A 334 -11.80 33.26 15.26
N LYS A 335 -11.04 33.67 14.25
CA LYS A 335 -9.61 33.33 14.13
C LYS A 335 -8.81 33.89 15.31
N GLU A 336 -9.16 35.06 15.79
CA GLU A 336 -8.53 35.73 16.94
C GLU A 336 -8.77 34.93 18.23
N GLU A 337 -10.00 34.47 18.44
CA GLU A 337 -10.36 33.60 19.57
C GLU A 337 -9.60 32.27 19.51
N TYR A 338 -9.52 31.65 18.33
CA TYR A 338 -8.75 30.43 18.11
C TYR A 338 -7.26 30.62 18.42
N ILE A 339 -6.63 31.67 17.89
CA ILE A 339 -5.21 31.98 18.14
C ILE A 339 -4.97 32.24 19.63
N LYS A 340 -5.86 32.95 20.30
CA LYS A 340 -5.75 33.22 21.74
C LYS A 340 -5.79 31.92 22.55
N ALA A 341 -6.68 31.00 22.21
CA ALA A 341 -6.75 29.70 22.85
C ALA A 341 -5.50 28.84 22.58
N MET A 342 -4.98 28.82 21.34
CA MET A 342 -3.76 28.09 21.02
C MET A 342 -2.55 28.64 21.79
N LYS A 343 -2.39 29.97 21.86
CA LYS A 343 -1.32 30.61 22.63
C LYS A 343 -1.39 30.21 24.11
N LYS A 344 -2.59 30.19 24.71
CA LYS A 344 -2.78 29.76 26.09
C LYS A 344 -2.31 28.32 26.33
N GLU A 345 -2.65 27.39 25.45
CA GLU A 345 -2.21 25.99 25.59
C GLU A 345 -0.71 25.83 25.34
N ILE A 346 -0.14 26.55 24.37
CA ILE A 346 1.31 26.56 24.12
C ILE A 346 2.06 27.08 25.36
N SER A 347 1.57 28.16 25.98
CA SER A 347 2.18 28.69 27.21
C SER A 347 2.22 27.67 28.35
N LYS A 348 1.18 26.82 28.50
CA LYS A 348 1.21 25.74 29.50
C LYS A 348 2.27 24.69 29.18
N VAL A 349 2.41 24.30 27.91
CA VAL A 349 3.40 23.31 27.47
C VAL A 349 4.83 23.84 27.64
N VAL A 350 5.06 25.11 27.28
CA VAL A 350 6.36 25.78 27.51
C VAL A 350 6.64 25.85 29.00
N LYS A 351 5.67 26.31 29.81
CA LYS A 351 5.83 26.43 31.26
C LYS A 351 6.15 25.08 31.93
N LEU A 352 5.48 24.01 31.52
CA LEU A 352 5.76 22.65 32.01
C LEU A 352 7.20 22.22 31.70
N GLN A 353 7.70 22.50 30.50
CA GLN A 353 9.07 22.15 30.13
C GLN A 353 10.10 23.00 30.89
N GLU A 354 9.81 24.29 31.10
CA GLU A 354 10.62 25.16 31.96
C GLU A 354 10.65 24.64 33.42
N ASP A 355 9.51 24.25 33.97
CA ASP A 355 9.40 23.71 35.34
C ASP A 355 10.11 22.35 35.51
N LEU A 356 10.39 21.65 34.40
CA LEU A 356 11.14 20.40 34.34
C LEU A 356 12.61 20.60 33.94
N ASP A 357 13.07 21.85 33.82
CA ASP A 357 14.42 22.23 33.40
C ASP A 357 14.86 21.60 32.05
N ILE A 358 13.93 21.51 31.09
CA ILE A 358 14.26 21.04 29.73
C ILE A 358 15.09 22.09 28.99
N ASP A 359 16.25 21.70 28.44
CA ASP A 359 17.20 22.65 27.83
C ASP A 359 16.70 23.27 26.52
N VAL A 360 16.04 22.46 25.65
CA VAL A 360 15.50 22.94 24.37
C VAL A 360 14.00 22.67 24.30
N LEU A 361 13.23 23.76 24.40
CA LEU A 361 11.77 23.74 24.50
C LEU A 361 11.08 23.58 23.15
N LEU A 362 9.94 22.89 23.14
CA LEU A 362 9.05 22.77 21.99
C LEU A 362 7.66 23.32 22.31
N HIS A 363 6.88 23.65 21.29
CA HIS A 363 5.56 24.28 21.45
C HIS A 363 4.39 23.26 21.51
N GLY A 364 4.67 21.96 21.42
CA GLY A 364 3.67 20.90 21.56
C GLY A 364 2.79 20.59 20.34
N GLU A 365 2.98 21.28 19.21
CA GLU A 365 2.20 21.12 17.97
C GLU A 365 0.67 21.22 18.16
N LEU A 366 0.24 22.02 19.15
CA LEU A 366 -1.14 22.07 19.63
C LEU A 366 -2.14 22.72 18.66
N TRP A 367 -1.72 23.23 17.51
CA TRP A 367 -2.64 23.66 16.44
C TRP A 367 -2.74 22.65 15.30
N ARG A 368 -1.83 21.66 15.24
CA ARG A 368 -1.78 20.65 14.17
C ARG A 368 -2.54 19.40 14.61
N LYS A 369 -3.38 18.87 13.72
CA LYS A 369 -4.07 17.59 13.96
C LYS A 369 -3.21 16.41 13.52
N ASP A 370 -2.61 16.54 12.35
CA ASP A 370 -1.78 15.53 11.70
C ASP A 370 -0.59 16.24 11.05
N MET A 371 0.58 15.57 11.09
CA MET A 371 1.84 16.17 10.65
C MET A 371 1.92 16.33 9.13
N VAL A 372 1.13 15.59 8.35
CA VAL A 372 1.10 15.67 6.89
C VAL A 372 -0.07 16.52 6.43
N GLU A 373 -1.26 16.30 6.99
CA GLU A 373 -2.49 17.05 6.65
C GLU A 373 -2.28 18.56 6.82
N TYR A 374 -1.62 18.98 7.91
CA TYR A 374 -1.38 20.39 8.20
C TYR A 374 -0.59 21.12 7.11
N PHE A 375 0.43 20.48 6.53
CA PHE A 375 1.22 21.10 5.47
C PHE A 375 0.51 21.01 4.12
N GLY A 376 -0.08 19.87 3.79
CA GLY A 376 -0.77 19.74 2.50
C GLY A 376 -1.98 20.68 2.37
N GLU A 377 -2.68 21.03 3.46
CA GLU A 377 -3.75 22.05 3.45
C GLU A 377 -3.23 23.45 3.05
N GLN A 378 -1.92 23.67 3.08
CA GLN A 378 -1.24 24.92 2.74
C GLN A 378 -0.44 24.84 1.43
N LEU A 379 -0.50 23.71 0.72
CA LEU A 379 0.16 23.48 -0.56
C LEU A 379 -0.89 23.35 -1.66
N LYS A 380 -0.56 23.81 -2.88
CA LYS A 380 -1.40 23.56 -4.06
C LYS A 380 -1.16 22.12 -4.53
N GLY A 381 -2.04 21.59 -5.38
CA GLY A 381 -1.92 20.22 -5.88
C GLY A 381 -2.23 19.14 -4.83
N PHE A 382 -2.71 19.53 -3.64
CA PHE A 382 -3.17 18.65 -2.58
C PHE A 382 -4.70 18.69 -2.45
N ASP A 383 -5.32 17.52 -2.26
CA ASP A 383 -6.73 17.40 -1.88
C ASP A 383 -6.90 16.51 -0.64
N PHE A 384 -8.01 16.75 0.07
CA PHE A 384 -8.36 16.10 1.33
C PHE A 384 -9.79 15.60 1.28
N SER A 385 -9.92 14.28 1.48
CA SER A 385 -11.24 13.69 1.71
C SER A 385 -11.66 13.83 3.18
N THR A 386 -12.94 13.69 3.46
CA THR A 386 -13.50 13.70 4.82
C THR A 386 -13.48 12.31 5.49
N ASN A 387 -13.67 11.24 4.71
CA ASN A 387 -13.97 9.90 5.22
C ASN A 387 -13.10 8.76 4.65
N ARG A 388 -11.90 9.07 4.14
CA ARG A 388 -10.99 8.08 3.53
C ARG A 388 -9.94 7.56 4.51
N TRP A 389 -10.41 6.76 5.46
CA TRP A 389 -9.53 6.16 6.46
C TRP A 389 -8.81 4.95 5.87
N VAL A 390 -7.51 4.88 6.18
CA VAL A 390 -6.64 3.74 5.93
C VAL A 390 -6.12 3.24 7.25
N GLN A 391 -6.27 1.95 7.53
CA GLN A 391 -5.71 1.37 8.74
C GLN A 391 -4.18 1.45 8.69
N SER A 392 -3.56 1.94 9.76
CA SER A 392 -2.10 1.96 9.87
C SER A 392 -1.61 0.83 10.77
N TYR A 393 -2.13 0.75 12.01
CA TYR A 393 -1.88 -0.37 12.91
C TYR A 393 -2.93 -0.42 14.02
N GLY A 394 -3.32 -1.63 14.44
CA GLY A 394 -4.33 -1.82 15.49
C GLY A 394 -5.61 -1.05 15.17
N SER A 395 -6.07 -0.19 16.09
CA SER A 395 -7.23 0.68 15.89
C SER A 395 -6.89 2.07 15.35
N ARG A 396 -5.62 2.33 14.97
CA ARG A 396 -5.19 3.63 14.44
C ARG A 396 -5.33 3.66 12.93
N CYS A 397 -6.12 4.60 12.46
CA CYS A 397 -6.28 4.91 11.05
C CYS A 397 -5.65 6.27 10.72
N VAL A 398 -5.13 6.39 9.52
CA VAL A 398 -4.65 7.63 8.93
C VAL A 398 -5.57 8.03 7.78
N LYS A 399 -5.51 9.31 7.41
CA LYS A 399 -6.23 9.84 6.27
C LYS A 399 -5.20 10.56 5.40
N PRO A 400 -4.47 9.84 4.54
CA PRO A 400 -3.41 10.45 3.75
C PRO A 400 -3.97 11.61 2.92
N PRO A 401 -3.19 12.64 2.59
CA PRO A 401 -3.55 13.57 1.53
C PRO A 401 -3.62 12.87 0.16
N ILE A 402 -4.15 13.58 -0.83
CA ILE A 402 -4.06 13.21 -2.24
C ILE A 402 -3.17 14.26 -2.92
N ILE A 403 -2.04 13.83 -3.47
CA ILE A 403 -1.23 14.69 -4.33
C ILE A 403 -1.72 14.46 -5.75
N TYR A 404 -2.42 15.43 -6.33
CA TYR A 404 -2.95 15.32 -7.70
C TYR A 404 -2.22 16.20 -8.72
N GLY A 405 -1.41 17.16 -8.28
CA GLY A 405 -0.75 18.13 -9.15
C GLY A 405 0.64 18.56 -8.69
N ALA A 406 1.29 19.33 -9.56
CA ALA A 406 2.74 19.50 -9.67
C ALA A 406 3.47 20.24 -8.55
N ASP A 407 2.91 20.48 -7.35
CA ASP A 407 3.71 21.05 -6.24
C ASP A 407 4.78 20.08 -5.73
N ILE A 408 4.79 18.82 -6.21
CA ILE A 408 5.80 17.81 -5.90
C ILE A 408 6.20 17.13 -7.20
N LEU A 409 7.50 17.18 -7.50
CA LEU A 409 8.11 16.52 -8.65
C LEU A 409 8.05 15.00 -8.46
N GLU A 410 7.54 14.28 -9.47
CA GLU A 410 7.68 12.82 -9.57
C GLU A 410 9.12 12.42 -9.95
#